data_AF-A0A9N8ZEN9-F1
#
_entry.id   AF-A0A9N8ZEN9-F1
#
_cell.length_a   1.000
_cell.length_b   1.000
_cell.length_c   1.000
_cell.angle_alpha   90.00
_cell.angle_beta   90.00
_cell.angle_gamma   90.00
#
_symmetry.space_group_name_H-M   'P 1'
#
loop_
_entity.id
_entity.type
_entity.pdbx_description
1 polymer ?
#
loop_
_entity_poly.entity_id
_entity_poly.type
_entity_poly.pdbx_seq_one_letter_code
_entity_poly.pdbx_strand_id
1 'polypeptide(L)'
;MSLTIFINEHAGRGKTFLVNTICTIVRSLKKIILPCATTGLAALNYDGVHIAHSLFLIFWDELPMAQKGNIEAVDLLLQEICNQNIPFGGKVFIGIGDFRQVAPIVPHAEKTAIILESIKSSSIWKTFKIYDLQQPIHDALDPEYYKLMDNIRDRINREKVSLELLNTTHKLDEIIEFVFPKNVLNNPIVCLQQAILCLLNIEVDSINNIVL
;
A
#
# COMPACT_ATOMS: atom_id res chain seq x y z
N MET A 1 -13.93 14.78 19.33
CA MET A 1 -13.72 14.92 17.87
C MET A 1 -12.77 13.80 17.47
N SER A 2 -13.21 12.82 16.67
CA SER A 2 -12.33 11.80 16.11
C SER A 2 -11.53 12.38 14.95
N LEU A 3 -10.29 11.93 14.77
CA LEU A 3 -9.43 12.37 13.68
C LEU A 3 -9.19 11.19 12.72
N THR A 4 -9.90 11.23 11.60
CA THR A 4 -9.86 10.26 10.52
C THR A 4 -9.18 10.90 9.31
N ILE A 5 -8.03 10.36 8.92
CA ILE A 5 -7.19 10.88 7.84
C ILE A 5 -6.96 9.79 6.81
N PHE A 6 -7.07 10.15 5.53
CA PHE A 6 -6.58 9.34 4.42
C PHE A 6 -5.44 10.07 3.74
N ILE A 7 -4.32 9.38 3.58
CA ILE A 7 -3.15 9.87 2.85
C ILE A 7 -3.15 9.18 1.48
N ASN A 8 -3.49 9.94 0.44
CA ASN A 8 -3.40 9.48 -0.93
C ASN A 8 -1.95 9.55 -1.39
N GLU A 9 -1.37 8.39 -1.65
CA GLU A 9 0.03 8.29 -2.04
C GLU A 9 0.18 8.02 -3.53
N HIS A 10 1.27 8.54 -4.08
CA HIS A 10 1.83 8.05 -5.33
C HIS A 10 3.08 7.25 -4.97
N ALA A 11 3.48 6.32 -5.83
CA ALA A 11 4.72 5.57 -5.65
C ALA A 11 5.93 6.53 -5.46
N GLY A 12 6.86 6.14 -4.58
CA GLY A 12 8.11 6.89 -4.39
C GLY A 12 8.03 8.19 -3.59
N ARG A 13 6.88 8.56 -3.01
CA ARG A 13 6.70 9.84 -2.29
C ARG A 13 6.98 9.80 -0.78
N GLY A 14 7.82 8.85 -0.36
CA GLY A 14 8.31 8.75 1.03
C GLY A 14 7.28 8.35 2.07
N LYS A 15 6.27 7.56 1.69
CA LYS A 15 5.33 6.88 2.60
C LYS A 15 6.02 6.35 3.85
N THR A 16 7.00 5.47 3.68
CA THR A 16 7.71 4.81 4.77
C THR A 16 8.37 5.82 5.72
N PHE A 17 8.95 6.89 5.17
CA PHE A 17 9.53 7.97 5.99
C PHE A 17 8.46 8.68 6.82
N LEU A 18 7.32 9.02 6.23
CA LEU A 18 6.20 9.66 6.93
C LEU A 18 5.65 8.76 8.04
N VAL A 19 5.38 7.49 7.73
CA VAL A 19 4.87 6.52 8.71
C VAL A 19 5.85 6.38 9.87
N ASN A 20 7.13 6.16 9.58
CA ASN A 20 8.16 6.02 10.60
C ASN A 20 8.31 7.27 11.45
N THR A 21 8.22 8.46 10.84
CA THR A 21 8.31 9.73 11.55
C THR A 21 7.13 9.91 12.52
N ILE A 22 5.89 9.68 12.05
CA ILE A 22 4.69 9.75 12.89
C ILE A 22 4.77 8.74 14.03
N CYS A 23 5.16 7.49 13.73
CA CYS A 23 5.33 6.46 14.73
C CYS A 23 6.36 6.84 15.79
N THR A 24 7.49 7.43 15.38
CA THR A 24 8.56 7.87 16.28
C THR A 24 8.09 9.01 17.17
N ILE A 25 7.43 10.03 16.62
CA ILE A 25 6.89 11.16 17.37
C ILE A 25 5.87 10.67 18.40
N VAL A 26 4.90 9.86 18.00
CA VAL A 26 3.84 9.40 18.91
C VAL A 26 4.39 8.47 20.01
N ARG A 27 5.39 7.63 19.70
CA ARG A 27 6.12 6.85 20.72
C ARG A 27 6.92 7.74 21.68
N SER A 28 7.53 8.82 21.21
CA SER A 28 8.23 9.79 22.07
C SER A 28 7.27 10.48 23.07
N LEU A 29 6.00 10.63 22.70
CA LEU A 29 4.93 11.12 23.56
C LEU A 29 4.37 10.05 24.52
N LYS A 30 5.00 8.87 24.60
CA LYS A 30 4.57 7.72 25.41
C LYS A 30 3.14 7.24 25.11
N LYS A 31 2.67 7.45 23.87
CA LYS A 31 1.35 7.02 23.41
C LYS A 31 1.45 5.69 22.66
N ILE A 32 0.37 4.91 22.71
CA ILE A 32 0.28 3.59 22.08
C ILE A 32 -0.21 3.75 20.63
N ILE A 33 0.44 3.03 19.71
CA ILE A 33 0.14 3.01 18.28
C ILE A 33 -0.06 1.57 17.84
N LEU A 34 -1.06 1.33 17.01
CA LEU A 34 -1.30 0.06 16.36
C LEU A 34 -1.11 0.21 14.84
N PRO A 35 0.01 -0.27 14.28
CA PRO A 35 0.15 -0.40 12.84
C PRO A 35 -0.55 -1.67 12.34
N CYS A 36 -1.41 -1.52 11.34
CA CYS A 36 -2.17 -2.56 10.66
C CYS A 36 -1.90 -2.50 9.15
N ALA A 37 -1.94 -3.63 8.46
CA ALA A 37 -1.86 -3.73 7.00
C ALA A 37 -2.89 -4.75 6.50
N THR A 38 -3.33 -4.63 5.25
CA THR A 38 -4.36 -5.51 4.66
C THR A 38 -3.88 -6.94 4.39
N THR A 39 -2.60 -7.14 4.10
CA THR A 39 -1.99 -8.44 3.75
C THR A 39 -1.17 -9.05 4.90
N GLY A 40 -1.19 -8.46 6.09
CA GLY A 40 -0.36 -8.86 7.23
C GLY A 40 -1.13 -9.50 8.37
N LEU A 41 -0.85 -10.78 8.61
CA LEU A 41 -1.26 -11.66 9.70
C LEU A 41 -0.84 -11.19 11.14
N ALA A 42 -0.88 -9.89 11.46
CA ALA A 42 -0.17 -9.33 12.62
C ALA A 42 -1.00 -8.54 13.65
N ALA A 43 -2.34 -8.58 13.62
CA ALA A 43 -3.17 -7.82 14.57
C ALA A 43 -3.94 -8.65 15.60
N LEU A 44 -4.01 -9.98 15.47
CA LEU A 44 -4.85 -10.84 16.30
C LEU A 44 -4.00 -11.79 17.15
N ASN A 45 -3.61 -11.36 18.35
CA ASN A 45 -3.47 -12.21 19.56
C ASN A 45 -2.87 -11.40 20.73
N TYR A 46 -3.54 -10.35 21.17
CA TYR A 46 -3.26 -9.77 22.49
C TYR A 46 -4.58 -9.42 23.17
N ASP A 47 -4.69 -9.69 24.48
CA ASP A 47 -5.87 -9.44 25.31
C ASP A 47 -6.32 -7.97 25.20
N GLY A 48 -7.27 -7.71 24.29
CA GLY A 48 -7.35 -6.44 23.54
C GLY A 48 -8.10 -5.29 24.22
N VAL A 49 -8.81 -5.53 25.32
CA VAL A 49 -9.68 -4.50 25.93
C VAL A 49 -8.85 -3.38 26.57
N HIS A 50 -7.80 -3.73 27.32
CA HIS A 50 -6.94 -2.74 27.99
C HIS A 50 -6.12 -1.90 27.00
N ILE A 51 -5.73 -2.49 25.86
CA ILE A 51 -4.95 -1.83 24.83
C ILE A 51 -5.84 -0.86 24.03
N ALA A 52 -7.06 -1.25 23.66
CA ALA A 52 -7.95 -0.38 22.91
C ALA A 52 -8.32 0.92 23.65
N HIS A 53 -8.55 0.87 24.97
CA HIS A 53 -8.75 2.09 25.77
C HIS A 53 -7.52 3.00 25.77
N SER A 54 -6.33 2.42 25.88
CA SER A 54 -5.05 3.14 25.93
C SER A 54 -4.49 3.51 24.55
N LEU A 55 -5.06 2.93 23.50
CA LEU A 55 -4.68 3.15 22.11
C LEU A 55 -4.95 4.60 21.73
N PHE A 56 -3.99 5.23 21.07
CA PHE A 56 -4.13 6.61 20.61
C PHE A 56 -4.34 6.67 19.09
N LEU A 57 -3.54 5.89 18.34
CA LEU A 57 -3.46 5.95 16.89
C LEU A 57 -3.52 4.55 16.27
N ILE A 58 -4.37 4.41 15.27
CA ILE A 58 -4.37 3.28 14.34
C ILE A 58 -3.80 3.78 13.02
N PHE A 59 -2.78 3.08 12.54
CA PHE A 59 -2.20 3.31 11.24
C PHE A 59 -2.58 2.14 10.35
N TRP A 60 -3.25 2.38 9.22
CA TRP A 60 -3.68 1.34 8.30
C TRP A 60 -2.99 1.48 6.95
N ASP A 61 -2.10 0.54 6.68
CA ASP A 61 -1.43 0.45 5.39
C ASP A 61 -2.29 -0.27 4.35
N GLU A 62 -2.19 0.19 3.10
CA GLU A 62 -2.93 -0.30 1.94
C GLU A 62 -4.46 -0.25 2.14
N LEU A 63 -4.98 0.79 2.78
CA LEU A 63 -6.41 0.94 3.05
C LEU A 63 -7.31 0.71 1.81
N PRO A 64 -6.94 1.14 0.58
CA PRO A 64 -7.74 0.86 -0.61
C PRO A 64 -7.97 -0.62 -0.92
N MET A 65 -7.08 -1.51 -0.48
CA MET A 65 -7.22 -2.96 -0.64
C MET A 65 -8.11 -3.58 0.44
N ALA A 66 -8.39 -2.86 1.53
CA ALA A 66 -9.21 -3.36 2.60
C ALA A 66 -10.66 -3.48 2.15
N GLN A 67 -11.26 -4.64 2.42
CA GLN A 67 -12.71 -4.79 2.28
C GLN A 67 -13.43 -3.88 3.27
N LYS A 68 -14.48 -3.21 2.80
CA LYS A 68 -15.29 -2.27 3.56
C LYS A 68 -15.75 -2.85 4.90
N GLY A 69 -16.26 -4.08 4.88
CA GLY A 69 -16.77 -4.75 6.08
C GLY A 69 -15.73 -4.87 7.19
N ASN A 70 -14.44 -5.05 6.85
CA ASN A 70 -13.37 -5.13 7.85
C ASN A 70 -13.15 -3.79 8.55
N ILE A 71 -13.20 -2.69 7.80
CA ILE A 71 -13.02 -1.35 8.38
C ILE A 71 -14.23 -0.94 9.22
N GLU A 72 -15.45 -1.26 8.75
CA GLU A 72 -16.69 -1.03 9.50
C GLU A 72 -16.73 -1.86 10.80
N ALA A 73 -16.29 -3.11 10.77
CA ALA A 73 -16.18 -3.94 11.96
C ALA A 73 -15.19 -3.36 12.98
N VAL A 74 -14.03 -2.86 12.53
CA VAL A 74 -13.05 -2.21 13.40
C VAL A 74 -13.61 -0.92 14.01
N ASP A 75 -14.33 -0.12 13.23
CA ASP A 75 -15.01 1.09 13.72
C ASP A 75 -16.02 0.76 14.83
N LEU A 76 -16.95 -0.16 14.56
CA LEU A 76 -17.97 -0.59 15.54
C LEU A 76 -17.34 -1.16 16.81
N LEU A 77 -16.34 -2.01 16.67
CA LEU A 77 -15.63 -2.60 17.81
C LEU A 77 -14.99 -1.53 18.70
N LEU A 78 -14.36 -0.51 18.12
CA LEU A 78 -13.74 0.56 18.89
C LEU A 78 -14.76 1.49 19.54
N GLN A 79 -15.88 1.73 18.87
CA GLN A 79 -17.00 2.49 19.45
C GLN A 79 -17.56 1.78 20.69
N GLU A 80 -17.73 0.45 20.60
CA GLU A 80 -18.21 -0.38 21.70
C GLU A 80 -17.19 -0.41 22.85
N ILE A 81 -15.93 -0.77 22.58
CA ILE A 81 -14.89 -0.85 23.62
C ILE A 81 -14.67 0.50 24.28
N CYS A 82 -14.60 1.59 23.51
CA CYS A 82 -14.36 2.92 24.07
C CYS A 82 -15.61 3.56 24.69
N ASN A 83 -16.79 2.94 24.51
CA ASN A 83 -18.10 3.49 24.86
C ASN A 83 -18.30 4.91 24.30
N GLN A 84 -18.01 5.07 23.00
CA GLN A 84 -18.03 6.34 22.28
C GLN A 84 -18.62 6.14 20.89
N ASN A 85 -19.81 6.69 20.62
CA ASN A 85 -20.47 6.61 19.31
C ASN A 85 -19.95 7.68 18.35
N ILE A 86 -18.63 7.67 18.12
CA ILE A 86 -17.93 8.52 17.14
C ILE A 86 -16.94 7.65 16.37
N PRO A 87 -16.58 8.01 15.13
CA PRO A 87 -15.70 7.18 14.30
C PRO A 87 -14.45 6.70 15.05
N PHE A 88 -14.20 5.39 14.95
CA PHE A 88 -13.18 4.60 15.59
C PHE A 88 -13.11 4.78 17.11
N GLY A 89 -14.25 4.95 17.79
CA GLY A 89 -14.30 5.16 19.25
C GLY A 89 -13.56 6.42 19.72
N GLY A 90 -13.36 7.39 18.83
CA GLY A 90 -12.62 8.63 19.13
C GLY A 90 -11.11 8.51 18.95
N LYS A 91 -10.61 7.36 18.50
CA LYS A 91 -9.19 7.16 18.21
C LYS A 91 -8.78 7.93 16.95
N VAL A 92 -7.48 8.22 16.85
CA VAL A 92 -6.91 8.72 15.60
C VAL A 92 -6.79 7.53 14.65
N PHE A 93 -7.35 7.65 13.45
CA PHE A 93 -7.22 6.65 12.40
C PHE A 93 -6.55 7.31 11.19
N ILE A 94 -5.42 6.75 10.75
CA ILE A 94 -4.70 7.20 9.57
C ILE A 94 -4.64 6.03 8.60
N GLY A 95 -5.38 6.11 7.51
CA GLY A 95 -5.23 5.20 6.38
C GLY A 95 -4.28 5.78 5.34
N ILE A 96 -3.46 4.93 4.74
CA ILE A 96 -2.59 5.30 3.63
C ILE A 96 -2.76 4.30 2.48
N GLY A 97 -2.57 4.75 1.25
CA GLY A 97 -2.59 3.88 0.09
C GLY A 97 -2.94 4.60 -1.20
N ASP A 98 -2.97 3.82 -2.28
CA ASP A 98 -3.33 4.30 -3.62
C ASP A 98 -4.53 3.50 -4.17
N PHE A 99 -5.67 4.18 -4.36
CA PHE A 99 -6.87 3.59 -4.98
C PHE A 99 -6.68 3.18 -6.44
N ARG A 100 -5.56 3.54 -7.06
CA ARG A 100 -5.23 3.20 -8.45
C ARG A 100 -4.33 1.98 -8.59
N GLN A 101 -3.81 1.45 -7.48
CA GLN A 101 -3.02 0.22 -7.47
C GLN A 101 -3.92 -1.02 -7.49
N VAL A 102 -4.43 -1.43 -6.32
CA VAL A 102 -5.22 -2.66 -6.19
C VAL A 102 -6.49 -2.36 -5.39
N ALA A 103 -7.64 -2.72 -5.98
CA ALA A 103 -8.93 -2.66 -5.32
C ALA A 103 -9.12 -3.90 -4.41
N PRO A 104 -10.11 -3.91 -3.49
CA PRO A 104 -10.36 -5.08 -2.67
C PRO A 104 -10.61 -6.34 -3.51
N ILE A 105 -9.97 -7.44 -3.13
CA ILE A 105 -10.13 -8.71 -3.82
C ILE A 105 -11.44 -9.34 -3.36
N VAL A 106 -12.37 -9.53 -4.30
CA VAL A 106 -13.62 -10.24 -4.08
C VAL A 106 -13.70 -11.37 -5.12
N PRO A 107 -13.54 -12.65 -4.70
CA PRO A 107 -13.54 -13.78 -5.64
C PRO A 107 -14.84 -13.84 -6.44
N HIS A 108 -14.72 -14.08 -7.75
CA HIS A 108 -15.86 -14.25 -8.67
C HIS A 108 -16.86 -13.08 -8.73
N ALA A 109 -16.44 -11.88 -8.32
CA ALA A 109 -17.31 -10.73 -8.24
C ALA A 109 -17.27 -9.86 -9.51
N GLU A 110 -18.42 -9.25 -9.83
CA GLU A 110 -18.48 -8.19 -10.85
C GLU A 110 -17.83 -6.89 -10.35
N LYS A 111 -17.50 -6.00 -11.28
CA LYS A 111 -16.91 -4.68 -10.98
C LYS A 111 -17.75 -3.87 -9.99
N THR A 112 -19.06 -3.98 -10.06
CA THR A 112 -20.02 -3.32 -9.15
C THR A 112 -19.84 -3.79 -7.72
N ALA A 113 -19.71 -5.10 -7.49
CA ALA A 113 -19.46 -5.68 -6.18
C ALA A 113 -18.11 -5.23 -5.61
N ILE A 114 -17.04 -5.15 -6.43
CA ILE A 114 -15.75 -4.62 -5.99
C ILE A 114 -15.86 -3.15 -5.52
N ILE A 115 -16.63 -2.32 -6.22
CA ILE A 115 -16.87 -0.93 -5.81
C ILE A 115 -17.65 -0.86 -4.50
N LEU A 116 -18.66 -1.72 -4.32
CA LEU A 116 -19.44 -1.81 -3.08
C LEU A 116 -18.62 -2.31 -1.89
N GLU A 117 -17.58 -3.11 -2.14
CA GLU A 117 -16.63 -3.55 -1.12
C GLU A 117 -15.47 -2.56 -0.88
N SER A 118 -15.35 -1.52 -1.70
CA SER A 118 -14.38 -0.45 -1.45
C SER A 118 -14.79 0.40 -0.26
N ILE A 119 -13.83 0.82 0.57
CA ILE A 119 -14.06 1.76 1.67
C ILE A 119 -14.77 3.04 1.22
N LYS A 120 -14.58 3.48 -0.04
CA LYS A 120 -15.25 4.67 -0.61
C LYS A 120 -16.78 4.57 -0.64
N SER A 121 -17.34 3.36 -0.63
CA SER A 121 -18.79 3.16 -0.58
C SER A 121 -19.35 3.23 0.85
N SER A 122 -18.49 3.15 1.87
CA SER A 122 -18.89 3.24 3.28
C SER A 122 -19.35 4.65 3.64
N SER A 123 -20.28 4.74 4.59
CA SER A 123 -20.64 5.99 5.25
C SER A 123 -19.46 6.60 6.01
N ILE A 124 -18.57 5.76 6.56
CA ILE A 124 -17.38 6.17 7.33
C ILE A 124 -16.44 7.00 6.46
N TRP A 125 -16.33 6.70 5.16
CA TRP A 125 -15.46 7.44 4.24
C TRP A 125 -15.74 8.95 4.22
N LYS A 126 -16.99 9.35 4.44
CA LYS A 126 -17.38 10.78 4.52
C LYS A 126 -16.72 11.53 5.67
N THR A 127 -16.20 10.80 6.66
CA THR A 127 -15.50 11.36 7.83
C THR A 127 -14.01 11.56 7.58
N PHE A 128 -13.45 11.00 6.51
CA PHE A 128 -12.02 11.07 6.22
C PHE A 128 -11.63 12.45 5.69
N LYS A 129 -10.58 13.03 6.29
CA LYS A 129 -9.85 14.15 5.72
C LYS A 129 -8.78 13.61 4.78
N ILE A 130 -8.83 14.02 3.52
CA ILE A 130 -7.93 13.53 2.48
C ILE A 130 -6.73 14.48 2.37
N TYR A 131 -5.52 13.92 2.36
CA TYR A 131 -4.27 14.62 2.09
C TYR A 131 -3.50 13.90 1.00
N ASP A 132 -2.96 14.64 0.03
CA ASP A 132 -2.16 14.08 -1.05
C ASP A 132 -0.67 14.25 -0.75
N LEU A 133 0.09 13.16 -0.88
CA LEU A 133 1.55 13.25 -0.92
C LEU A 133 1.98 13.70 -2.31
N GLN A 134 2.48 14.93 -2.40
CA GLN A 134 2.82 15.55 -3.68
C GLN A 134 4.30 15.48 -4.04
N GLN A 135 5.20 15.41 -3.05
CA GLN A 135 6.64 15.48 -3.31
C GLN A 135 7.23 14.08 -3.58
N PRO A 136 7.81 13.83 -4.78
CA PRO A 136 8.64 12.65 -5.00
C PRO A 136 9.92 12.75 -4.16
N ILE A 137 10.22 11.67 -3.44
CA ILE A 137 11.43 11.55 -2.62
C ILE A 137 12.37 10.52 -3.24
N HIS A 138 11.81 9.40 -3.72
CA HIS A 138 12.46 8.46 -4.63
C HIS A 138 12.44 9.07 -6.04
N ASP A 139 13.54 8.96 -6.79
CA ASP A 139 13.67 9.43 -8.17
C ASP A 139 13.50 10.95 -8.40
N ALA A 140 13.62 11.78 -7.35
CA ALA A 140 13.61 13.24 -7.48
C ALA A 140 14.70 13.79 -8.42
N LEU A 141 15.72 12.97 -8.71
CA LEU A 141 16.80 13.26 -9.64
C LEU A 141 16.43 13.01 -11.11
N ASP A 142 15.30 12.35 -11.39
CA ASP A 142 14.81 12.10 -12.75
C ASP A 142 13.38 12.64 -12.95
N PRO A 143 13.26 13.91 -13.38
CA PRO A 143 11.97 14.54 -13.60
C PRO A 143 11.14 13.97 -14.75
N GLU A 144 11.76 13.30 -15.71
CA GLU A 144 11.05 12.69 -16.84
C GLU A 144 10.42 11.37 -16.41
N TYR A 145 11.14 10.57 -15.63
CA TYR A 145 10.68 9.29 -15.12
C TYR A 145 9.46 9.42 -14.19
N TYR A 146 9.49 10.29 -13.16
CA TYR A 146 8.33 10.39 -12.27
C TYR A 146 7.10 10.99 -12.97
N LYS A 147 7.28 11.89 -13.95
CA LYS A 147 6.17 12.39 -14.78
C LYS A 147 5.56 11.29 -15.63
N LEU A 148 6.38 10.39 -16.18
CA LEU A 148 5.88 9.21 -16.89
C LEU A 148 5.05 8.32 -15.95
N MET A 149 5.54 8.06 -14.74
CA MET A 149 4.80 7.27 -13.73
C MET A 149 3.48 7.92 -13.34
N ASP A 150 3.45 9.24 -13.12
CA ASP A 150 2.22 9.98 -12.83
C ASP A 150 1.22 9.91 -14.00
N ASN A 151 1.70 10.06 -15.25
CA ASN A 151 0.86 9.94 -16.45
C ASN A 151 0.23 8.55 -16.61
N ILE A 152 1.00 7.49 -16.31
CA ILE A 152 0.53 6.10 -16.31
C ILE A 152 -0.54 5.92 -15.22
N ARG A 153 -0.26 6.41 -14.00
CA ARG A 153 -1.18 6.35 -12.86
C ARG A 153 -2.51 7.05 -13.18
N ASP A 154 -2.45 8.27 -13.68
CA ASP A 154 -3.62 9.12 -13.96
C ASP A 154 -4.37 8.69 -15.22
N ARG A 155 -3.80 7.78 -16.03
CA ARG A 155 -4.36 7.29 -17.30
C ARG A 155 -4.70 8.43 -18.26
N ILE A 156 -3.85 9.46 -18.31
CA ILE A 156 -4.04 10.66 -19.15
C ILE A 156 -4.05 10.25 -20.64
N ASN A 157 -3.18 9.31 -21.04
CA ASN A 157 -3.13 8.73 -22.38
C ASN A 157 -3.59 7.27 -22.36
N ARG A 158 -4.90 7.04 -22.45
CA ARG A 158 -5.50 5.69 -22.37
C ARG A 158 -5.13 4.75 -23.51
N GLU A 159 -4.68 5.28 -24.65
CA GLU A 159 -4.48 4.50 -25.88
C GLU A 159 -3.03 4.14 -26.17
N LYS A 160 -2.06 4.95 -25.70
CA LYS A 160 -0.64 4.70 -25.94
C LYS A 160 0.22 5.29 -24.84
N VAL A 161 0.86 4.43 -24.06
CA VAL A 161 1.93 4.82 -23.15
C VAL A 161 3.21 4.89 -23.98
N SER A 162 3.89 6.05 -23.99
CA SER A 162 5.21 6.12 -24.62
C SER A 162 6.19 5.31 -23.77
N LEU A 163 6.75 4.26 -24.36
CA LEU A 163 7.80 3.44 -23.77
C LEU A 163 9.20 3.91 -24.21
N GLU A 164 9.32 5.11 -24.81
CA GLU A 164 10.58 5.64 -25.35
C GLU A 164 11.69 5.77 -24.30
N LEU A 165 11.30 5.91 -23.02
CA LEU A 165 12.22 5.96 -21.88
C LEU A 165 12.64 4.57 -21.37
N LEU A 166 12.07 3.49 -21.90
CA LEU A 166 12.31 2.12 -21.44
C LEU A 166 12.94 1.28 -22.54
N ASN A 167 14.03 0.59 -22.21
CA ASN A 167 14.59 -0.42 -23.09
C ASN A 167 13.65 -1.62 -23.15
N THR A 168 13.31 -2.05 -24.36
CA THR A 168 12.42 -3.20 -24.58
C THR A 168 13.16 -4.28 -25.36
N THR A 169 12.90 -5.54 -25.02
CA THR A 169 13.36 -6.71 -25.76
C THR A 169 12.25 -7.74 -25.86
N HIS A 170 12.32 -8.59 -26.87
CA HIS A 170 11.41 -9.72 -27.08
C HIS A 170 12.07 -11.07 -26.75
N LYS A 171 13.34 -11.08 -26.36
CA LYS A 171 14.08 -12.31 -26.05
C LYS A 171 14.31 -12.44 -24.55
N LEU A 172 13.96 -13.60 -24.01
CA LEU A 172 14.15 -13.89 -22.59
C LEU A 172 15.63 -13.92 -22.20
N ASP A 173 16.49 -14.47 -23.07
CA ASP A 173 17.93 -14.57 -22.82
C ASP A 173 18.58 -13.19 -22.60
N GLU A 174 18.14 -12.17 -23.37
CA GLU A 174 18.64 -10.80 -23.23
C GLU A 174 18.23 -10.18 -21.89
N ILE A 175 17.03 -10.50 -21.39
CA ILE A 175 16.57 -10.06 -20.06
C ILE A 175 17.37 -10.75 -18.96
N ILE A 176 17.60 -12.06 -19.09
CA ILE A 176 18.36 -12.82 -18.11
C ILE A 176 19.81 -12.33 -18.07
N GLU A 177 20.44 -12.11 -19.22
CA GLU A 177 21.81 -11.59 -19.28
C GLU A 177 21.90 -10.14 -18.76
N PHE A 178 20.88 -9.33 -19.00
CA PHE A 178 20.80 -7.96 -18.49
C PHE A 178 20.64 -7.91 -16.97
N VAL A 179 19.71 -8.71 -16.42
CA VAL A 179 19.42 -8.72 -14.98
C VAL A 179 20.46 -9.55 -14.25
N PHE A 180 20.69 -10.80 -14.65
CA PHE A 180 21.59 -11.76 -14.00
C PHE A 180 22.79 -12.16 -14.88
N PRO A 181 23.70 -11.23 -15.19
CA PRO A 181 24.92 -11.58 -15.91
C PRO A 181 25.81 -12.51 -15.06
N LYS A 182 26.73 -13.23 -15.71
CA LYS A 182 27.57 -14.28 -15.06
C LYS A 182 28.32 -13.80 -13.82
N ASN A 183 28.74 -12.54 -13.79
CA ASN A 183 29.41 -11.93 -12.63
C ASN A 183 28.49 -11.75 -11.43
N VAL A 184 27.19 -11.55 -11.65
CA VAL A 184 26.19 -11.44 -10.58
C VAL A 184 25.74 -12.81 -10.09
N LEU A 185 25.52 -13.77 -10.99
CA LEU A 185 25.19 -15.16 -10.62
C LEU A 185 26.24 -15.79 -9.69
N ASN A 186 27.51 -15.42 -9.86
CA ASN A 186 28.60 -15.89 -9.01
C ASN A 186 28.60 -15.25 -7.60
N ASN A 187 27.78 -14.23 -7.34
CA ASN A 187 27.70 -13.54 -6.06
C ASN A 187 26.26 -13.55 -5.51
N PRO A 188 25.93 -14.45 -4.55
CA PRO A 188 24.58 -14.61 -4.05
C PRO A 188 24.02 -13.33 -3.39
N ILE A 189 24.88 -12.47 -2.83
CA ILE A 189 24.45 -11.22 -2.19
C ILE A 189 23.94 -10.22 -3.24
N VAL A 190 24.62 -10.14 -4.39
CA VAL A 190 24.23 -9.22 -5.47
C VAL A 190 23.02 -9.76 -6.23
N CYS A 191 22.93 -11.08 -6.40
CA CYS A 191 21.76 -11.74 -6.97
C CYS A 191 20.46 -11.41 -6.21
N LEU A 192 20.51 -11.35 -4.87
CA LEU A 192 19.36 -11.00 -4.03
C LEU A 192 18.87 -9.55 -4.20
N GLN A 193 19.66 -8.69 -4.84
CA GLN A 193 19.30 -7.28 -5.07
C GLN A 193 18.59 -7.06 -6.41
N GLN A 194 18.41 -8.12 -7.20
CA GLN A 194 17.83 -8.05 -8.53
C GLN A 194 16.65 -9.00 -8.65
N ALA A 195 15.67 -8.63 -9.48
CA ALA A 195 14.49 -9.44 -9.69
C ALA A 195 13.98 -9.27 -11.13
N ILE A 196 13.47 -10.36 -11.68
CA ILE A 196 12.64 -10.34 -12.89
C ILE A 196 11.19 -10.47 -12.41
N LEU A 197 10.35 -9.51 -12.78
CA LEU A 197 8.93 -9.53 -12.45
C LEU A 197 8.14 -10.09 -13.64
N CYS A 198 7.27 -11.05 -13.39
CA CYS A 198 6.41 -11.66 -14.41
C CYS A 198 4.94 -11.49 -14.05
N LEU A 199 4.08 -11.62 -15.06
CA LEU A 199 2.63 -11.50 -14.89
C LEU A 199 2.05 -12.75 -14.22
N LEU A 200 2.58 -13.92 -14.57
CA LEU A 200 2.07 -15.21 -14.10
C LEU A 200 3.13 -15.97 -13.31
N ASN A 201 2.69 -16.66 -12.25
CA ASN A 201 3.57 -17.51 -11.45
C ASN A 201 4.23 -18.63 -12.28
N ILE A 202 3.52 -19.16 -13.30
CA ILE A 202 4.09 -20.19 -14.19
C ILE A 202 5.30 -19.68 -14.99
N GLU A 203 5.30 -18.39 -15.33
CA GLU A 203 6.42 -17.75 -16.02
C GLU A 203 7.58 -17.53 -15.04
N VAL A 204 7.27 -17.11 -13.80
CA VAL A 204 8.25 -17.00 -12.71
C VAL A 204 8.95 -18.34 -12.49
N ASP A 205 8.18 -19.44 -12.38
CA ASP A 205 8.73 -20.78 -12.19
C ASP A 205 9.60 -21.21 -13.37
N SER A 206 9.15 -20.92 -14.60
CA SER A 206 9.92 -21.23 -15.81
C SER A 206 11.25 -20.49 -15.86
N ILE A 207 11.26 -19.21 -15.50
CA ILE A 207 12.47 -18.37 -15.49
C ILE A 207 13.40 -18.77 -14.34
N ASN A 208 12.85 -19.04 -13.15
CA ASN A 208 13.64 -19.52 -12.02
C ASN A 208 14.36 -20.82 -12.36
N ASN A 209 13.71 -21.75 -13.07
CA ASN A 209 14.36 -23.00 -13.53
C ASN A 209 15.47 -22.79 -14.56
N ILE A 210 15.51 -21.63 -15.24
CA ILE A 210 16.56 -21.28 -16.21
C ILE A 210 17.73 -20.57 -15.52
N VAL A 211 17.44 -19.74 -14.53
CA VAL A 211 18.41 -18.84 -13.87
C VAL A 211 19.06 -19.45 -12.63
N LEU A 212 18.33 -20.26 -11.86
CA LEU A 212 18.75 -20.87 -10.58
C LEU A 212 19.07 -22.35 -10.74
#